data_AF-A0A229RZK9-F1
#
_entry.id   AF-A0A229RZK9-F1
#
_cell.length_a   1.000
_cell.length_b   1.000
_cell.length_c   1.000
_cell.angle_alpha   90.00
_cell.angle_beta   90.00
_cell.angle_gamma   90.00
#
_symmetry.space_group_name_H-M   'P 1'
#
loop_
_entity.id
_entity.type
_entity.pdbx_description
1 polymer ?
#
loop_
_entity_poly.entity_id
_entity_poly.type
_entity_poly.pdbx_seq_one_letter_code
_entity_poly.pdbx_strand_id
1 'polypeptide(L)'
;MDDLDVRSALTEYVTEGEPPIGLTGEDVLAAGRRSRRRRLSAGVAGAAFTVVAILGVTFAVTAPQPPPPPPLQPAEPVAGDHCETRRPGETEEQVITRLSCVVGTAVRSRVASGARIENLPPLGASPPSDPFRLTAKRNEENGEVGTTYYVNVRVSDGRGAGSIHISVVPPIYHLMTSCDDLTVPKTASCSTHRLPGGPLRETADRNAEGLIVLTARISRPAGIIEVTAENTGVVATGDGVYRPAQRAEPPLTPVQLQEIVADPGLVP
;
A
#
# COMPACT_ATOMS: atom_id res chain seq x y z
N MET A 1 26.19 -12.38 13.76
CA MET A 1 26.25 -10.91 13.88
C MET A 1 24.86 -10.55 14.33
N ASP A 2 24.74 -10.12 15.58
CA ASP A 2 23.43 -9.97 16.19
C ASP A 2 22.80 -8.66 15.71
N ASP A 3 21.48 -8.65 15.54
CA ASP A 3 20.72 -7.50 15.02
C ASP A 3 20.91 -6.22 15.88
N LEU A 4 21.27 -6.44 17.15
CA LEU A 4 21.69 -5.41 18.11
C LEU A 4 23.02 -4.74 17.76
N ASP A 5 23.97 -5.47 17.18
CA ASP A 5 25.28 -4.93 16.80
C ASP A 5 25.16 -3.99 15.59
N VAL A 6 24.28 -4.32 14.65
CA VAL A 6 24.01 -3.50 13.45
C VAL A 6 23.31 -2.21 13.84
N ARG A 7 22.29 -2.30 14.70
CA ARG A 7 21.56 -1.13 15.20
C ARG A 7 22.45 -0.18 16.00
N SER A 8 23.32 -0.71 16.86
CA SER A 8 24.25 0.13 17.62
C SER A 8 25.26 0.85 16.72
N ALA A 9 25.80 0.16 15.70
CA ALA A 9 26.76 0.75 14.77
C ALA A 9 26.13 1.85 13.89
N LEU A 10 24.87 1.66 13.45
CA LEU A 10 24.14 2.67 12.69
C LEU A 10 23.76 3.88 13.54
N THR A 11 23.43 3.69 14.81
CA THR A 11 23.05 4.80 15.71
C THR A 11 24.25 5.70 16.01
N GLU A 12 25.44 5.12 16.22
CA GLU A 12 26.69 5.87 16.41
C GLU A 12 27.09 6.65 15.14
N TYR A 13 26.80 6.10 13.96
CA TYR A 13 27.11 6.73 12.67
C TYR A 13 26.18 7.91 12.32
N VAL A 14 24.96 7.96 12.86
CA VAL A 14 23.97 9.02 12.58
C VAL A 14 24.18 10.26 13.46
N THR A 15 24.88 10.14 14.60
CA THR A 15 25.09 11.24 15.54
C THR A 15 26.29 12.14 15.22
N GLU A 16 27.17 11.74 14.29
CA GLU A 16 28.39 12.49 13.94
C GLU A 16 28.31 13.11 12.53
N GLY A 17 27.58 14.21 12.38
CA GLY A 17 27.74 15.14 11.26
C GLY A 17 27.40 14.61 9.86
N GLU A 18 27.43 15.52 8.89
CA GLU A 18 27.03 15.29 7.49
C GLU A 18 27.81 14.12 6.87
N PRO A 19 27.12 13.10 6.28
CA PRO A 19 27.77 11.87 5.87
C PRO A 19 28.73 12.13 4.71
N PRO A 20 29.99 11.67 4.78
CA PRO A 20 30.90 11.74 3.65
C PRO A 20 30.32 10.93 2.48
N ILE A 21 30.16 11.56 1.33
CA ILE A 21 29.75 10.89 0.08
C ILE A 21 30.87 9.91 -0.30
N GLY A 22 30.67 8.63 -0.01
CA GLY A 22 31.61 7.58 -0.38
C GLY A 22 31.83 6.48 0.66
N LEU A 23 30.82 6.11 1.44
CA LEU A 23 30.87 4.91 2.27
C LEU A 23 30.98 3.66 1.39
N THR A 24 32.20 3.12 1.28
CA THR A 24 32.40 1.82 0.65
C THR A 24 32.12 0.70 1.65
N GLY A 25 31.71 -0.49 1.18
CA GLY A 25 31.47 -1.64 2.07
C GLY A 25 32.70 -2.05 2.89
N GLU A 26 33.90 -1.69 2.41
CA GLU A 26 35.16 -1.93 3.12
C GLU A 26 35.33 -1.02 4.35
N ASP A 27 34.86 0.23 4.29
CA ASP A 27 34.93 1.19 5.40
C ASP A 27 34.07 0.73 6.58
N VAL A 28 32.89 0.17 6.30
CA VAL A 28 31.98 -0.39 7.31
C VAL A 28 32.63 -1.58 8.00
N LEU A 29 33.28 -2.47 7.24
CA LEU A 29 33.99 -3.62 7.80
C LEU A 29 35.24 -3.20 8.60
N ALA A 30 35.96 -2.17 8.15
CA ALA A 30 37.12 -1.63 8.86
C ALA A 30 36.73 -0.92 10.16
N ALA A 31 35.58 -0.22 10.19
CA ALA A 31 35.01 0.38 11.39
C ALA A 31 34.59 -0.70 12.41
N GLY A 32 33.90 -1.75 11.95
CA GLY A 32 33.51 -2.89 12.80
C GLY A 32 34.71 -3.59 13.46
N ARG A 33 35.80 -3.81 12.72
CA ARG A 33 37.03 -4.40 13.29
C ARG A 33 37.71 -3.50 14.33
N ARG A 34 37.70 -2.18 14.14
CA ARG A 34 38.27 -1.20 15.09
C ARG A 34 37.47 -1.14 16.39
N SER A 35 36.14 -1.16 16.32
CA SER A 35 35.26 -1.20 17.50
C SER A 35 35.52 -2.44 18.35
N ARG A 36 35.62 -3.62 17.71
CA ARG A 36 35.90 -4.88 18.41
C ARG A 36 37.24 -4.88 19.15
N ARG A 37 38.29 -4.29 18.56
CA ARG A 37 39.60 -4.14 19.23
C ARG A 37 39.53 -3.22 20.44
N ARG A 38 38.79 -2.10 20.36
CA ARG A 38 38.62 -1.17 21.48
C ARG A 38 37.89 -1.80 22.67
N ARG A 39 36.89 -2.65 22.41
CA ARG A 39 36.16 -3.38 23.47
C ARG A 39 36.99 -4.44 24.17
N LEU A 40 37.94 -5.08 23.48
CA LEU A 40 38.84 -6.07 24.10
C LEU A 40 39.92 -5.42 24.99
N SER A 41 40.27 -4.17 24.74
CA SER A 41 41.24 -3.41 25.55
C SER A 41 40.62 -2.64 26.73
N ALA A 42 39.29 -2.60 26.85
CA ALA A 42 38.56 -1.89 27.90
C ALA A 42 37.95 -2.85 28.95
N GLY A 43 38.52 -4.04 29.10
CA GLY A 43 38.20 -4.97 30.18
C GLY A 43 39.29 -4.94 31.25
N VAL A 44 39.03 -4.22 32.35
CA VAL A 44 39.59 -4.32 33.73
C VAL A 44 39.81 -2.91 34.32
N ALA A 45 38.75 -2.38 34.91
CA ALA A 45 38.71 -1.41 36.03
C ALA A 45 37.22 -1.33 36.41
N GLY A 46 36.72 -1.76 37.56
CA GLY A 46 37.22 -1.49 38.90
C GLY A 46 36.24 -0.50 39.57
N ALA A 47 35.26 -1.06 40.28
CA ALA A 47 34.47 -0.54 41.40
C ALA A 47 34.03 0.94 41.49
N ALA A 48 32.73 1.09 41.83
CA ALA A 48 32.13 2.15 42.65
C ALA A 48 32.16 3.60 42.14
N PHE A 49 30.98 4.22 41.99
CA PHE A 49 30.53 5.35 42.83
C PHE A 49 29.24 6.01 42.27
N THR A 50 28.43 6.49 43.22
CA THR A 50 27.51 7.64 43.17
C THR A 50 26.25 7.58 42.30
N VAL A 51 25.14 7.39 43.02
CA VAL A 51 23.85 8.05 42.78
C VAL A 51 24.08 9.56 42.63
N VAL A 52 23.84 10.11 41.43
CA VAL A 52 23.68 11.54 41.21
C VAL A 52 22.35 11.75 40.48
N ALA A 53 21.43 12.39 41.19
CA ALA A 53 20.17 12.89 40.67
C ALA A 53 20.46 13.91 39.55
N ILE A 54 20.01 13.60 38.33
CA ILE A 54 19.96 14.60 37.25
C ILE A 54 18.54 15.13 37.20
N LEU A 55 18.44 16.40 37.59
CA LEU A 55 17.30 17.29 37.45
C LEU A 55 16.67 17.17 36.06
N GLY A 56 15.37 16.91 36.06
CA GLY A 56 14.53 16.94 34.87
C GLY A 56 14.55 18.32 34.23
N VAL A 57 15.13 18.39 33.03
CA VAL A 57 14.89 19.48 32.09
C VAL A 57 13.89 18.96 31.07
N THR A 58 12.60 19.18 31.34
CA THR A 58 11.52 19.00 30.38
C THR A 58 11.62 20.11 29.33
N PHE A 59 12.33 19.84 28.23
CA PHE A 59 12.17 20.63 27.02
C PHE A 59 10.79 20.33 26.44
N ALA A 60 9.83 21.21 26.71
CA ALA A 60 8.55 21.24 26.01
C ALA A 60 8.81 21.72 24.58
N VAL A 61 9.11 20.78 23.68
CA VAL A 61 9.07 21.02 22.24
C VAL A 61 7.60 21.20 21.87
N THR A 62 7.14 22.44 21.86
CA THR A 62 5.85 22.82 21.28
C THR A 62 5.98 22.76 19.76
N ALA A 63 5.87 21.55 19.20
CA ALA A 63 5.67 21.38 17.77
C ALA A 63 4.34 22.06 17.37
N PRO A 64 4.31 22.84 16.27
CA PRO A 64 3.06 23.37 15.73
C PRO A 64 2.11 22.21 15.46
N GLN A 65 0.92 22.25 16.07
CA GLN A 65 -0.11 21.27 15.76
C GLN A 65 -0.46 21.40 14.27
N PRO A 66 -0.49 20.28 13.51
CA PRO A 66 -1.03 20.29 12.16
C PRO A 66 -2.44 20.89 12.19
N PRO A 67 -2.82 21.73 11.22
CA PRO A 67 -4.17 22.25 11.16
C PRO A 67 -5.16 21.09 11.18
N PRO A 68 -6.29 21.22 11.91
CA PRO A 68 -7.29 20.17 11.97
C PRO A 68 -7.71 19.81 10.54
N PRO A 69 -7.79 18.51 10.19
CA PRO A 69 -8.23 18.10 8.87
C PRO A 69 -9.61 18.72 8.58
N PRO A 70 -9.88 19.09 7.32
CA PRO A 70 -11.17 19.68 6.95
C PRO A 70 -12.33 18.78 7.43
N PRO A 71 -13.46 19.37 7.82
CA PRO A 71 -14.62 18.64 8.33
C PRO A 71 -15.04 17.56 7.32
N LEU A 72 -15.13 16.34 7.83
CA LEU A 72 -15.37 15.14 7.05
C LEU A 72 -16.81 15.10 6.57
N GLN A 73 -16.98 15.15 5.26
CA GLN A 73 -18.27 14.94 4.64
C GLN A 73 -18.61 13.44 4.74
N PRO A 74 -19.77 13.08 5.29
CA PRO A 74 -20.32 11.74 5.15
C PRO A 74 -20.34 11.35 3.68
N ALA A 75 -20.04 10.08 3.37
CA ALA A 75 -20.17 9.59 2.00
C ALA A 75 -21.63 9.76 1.56
N GLU A 76 -21.91 10.79 0.76
CA GLU A 76 -23.24 10.95 0.16
C GLU A 76 -23.52 9.73 -0.72
N PRO A 77 -24.73 9.15 -0.63
CA PRO A 77 -25.14 8.09 -1.54
C PRO A 77 -25.20 8.68 -2.96
N VAL A 78 -24.22 8.33 -3.78
CA VAL A 78 -24.22 8.66 -5.21
C VAL A 78 -25.40 7.95 -5.85
N ALA A 79 -26.33 8.71 -6.42
CA ALA A 79 -27.46 8.18 -7.17
C ALA A 79 -26.95 7.23 -8.27
N GLY A 80 -27.31 5.95 -8.14
CA GLY A 80 -26.60 4.84 -8.76
C GLY A 80 -26.93 4.52 -10.21
N ASP A 81 -27.13 5.49 -11.10
CA ASP A 81 -27.56 5.14 -12.47
C ASP A 81 -26.77 5.70 -13.66
N HIS A 82 -25.85 6.67 -13.53
CA HIS A 82 -25.33 7.36 -14.73
C HIS A 82 -23.79 7.49 -14.79
N CYS A 83 -23.05 6.39 -14.63
CA CYS A 83 -21.68 6.39 -15.15
C CYS A 83 -21.73 6.33 -16.68
N GLU A 84 -20.94 7.16 -17.35
CA GLU A 84 -20.87 7.16 -18.81
C GLU A 84 -20.48 5.77 -19.34
N THR A 85 -21.07 5.35 -20.46
CA THR A 85 -20.64 4.12 -21.15
C THR A 85 -19.40 4.39 -21.99
N ARG A 86 -18.54 3.37 -22.15
CA ARG A 86 -17.33 3.46 -22.99
C ARG A 86 -17.67 3.95 -24.41
N ARG A 87 -16.96 4.98 -24.86
CA ARG A 87 -17.02 5.50 -26.23
C ARG A 87 -15.74 5.20 -27.00
N PRO A 88 -15.82 4.89 -28.32
CA PRO A 88 -14.63 4.80 -29.15
C PRO A 88 -13.89 6.14 -29.19
N GLY A 89 -12.56 6.12 -29.01
CA GLY A 89 -11.73 7.33 -29.09
C GLY A 89 -11.81 8.25 -27.87
N GLU A 90 -12.17 7.72 -26.69
CA GLU A 90 -12.09 8.47 -25.42
C GLU A 90 -10.68 9.04 -25.20
N THR A 91 -10.62 10.27 -24.70
CA THR A 91 -9.39 10.84 -24.17
C THR A 91 -9.04 10.20 -22.83
N GLU A 92 -7.79 10.31 -22.39
CA GLU A 92 -7.36 9.76 -21.10
C GLU A 92 -8.21 10.29 -19.92
N GLU A 93 -8.53 11.59 -19.91
CA GLU A 93 -9.37 12.19 -18.87
C GLU A 93 -10.82 11.67 -18.90
N GLN A 94 -11.36 11.35 -20.09
CA GLN A 94 -12.68 10.72 -20.22
C GLN A 94 -12.67 9.29 -19.67
N VAL A 95 -11.61 8.50 -19.95
CA VAL A 95 -11.43 7.17 -19.37
C VAL A 95 -11.32 7.25 -17.85
N ILE A 96 -10.49 8.17 -17.32
CA ILE A 96 -10.36 8.39 -15.86
C ILE A 96 -11.72 8.72 -15.25
N THR A 97 -12.46 9.67 -15.81
CA THR A 97 -13.76 10.10 -15.28
C THR A 97 -14.76 8.95 -15.24
N ARG A 98 -14.87 8.21 -16.34
CA ARG A 98 -15.77 7.05 -16.45
C ARG A 98 -15.40 5.95 -15.45
N LEU A 99 -14.14 5.51 -15.46
CA LEU A 99 -13.68 4.45 -14.56
C LEU A 99 -13.80 4.86 -13.09
N SER A 100 -13.54 6.12 -12.75
CA SER A 100 -13.67 6.64 -11.37
C SER A 100 -15.11 6.56 -10.88
N CYS A 101 -16.08 6.89 -11.76
CA CYS A 101 -17.50 6.74 -11.46
C CYS A 101 -17.89 5.27 -11.22
N VAL A 102 -17.49 4.37 -12.12
CA VAL A 102 -17.83 2.94 -12.04
C VAL A 102 -17.24 2.34 -10.76
N VAL A 103 -15.95 2.55 -10.53
CA VAL A 103 -15.24 2.08 -9.32
C VAL A 103 -15.87 2.67 -8.07
N GLY A 104 -16.09 3.98 -8.04
CA GLY A 104 -16.63 4.67 -6.87
C GLY A 104 -18.04 4.20 -6.51
N THR A 105 -18.90 3.96 -7.50
CA THR A 105 -20.26 3.43 -7.29
C THR A 105 -20.20 1.98 -6.79
N ALA A 106 -19.35 1.16 -7.41
CA ALA A 106 -19.21 -0.25 -7.05
C ALA A 106 -18.68 -0.45 -5.62
N VAL A 107 -17.72 0.38 -5.19
CA VAL A 107 -17.16 0.30 -3.83
C VAL A 107 -18.09 0.92 -2.79
N ARG A 108 -18.64 2.12 -3.04
CA ARG A 108 -19.53 2.82 -2.08
C ARG A 108 -20.78 1.99 -1.73
N SER A 109 -21.31 1.23 -2.68
CA SER A 109 -22.46 0.33 -2.46
C SER A 109 -22.15 -0.92 -1.63
N ARG A 110 -20.87 -1.25 -1.41
CA ARG A 110 -20.42 -2.49 -0.75
C ARG A 110 -19.78 -2.28 0.61
N VAL A 111 -19.28 -1.07 0.88
CA VAL A 111 -18.75 -0.69 2.21
C VAL A 111 -19.88 -0.23 3.14
N ALA A 112 -19.59 -0.12 4.44
CA ALA A 112 -20.57 0.37 5.40
C ALA A 112 -21.03 1.80 5.04
N SER A 113 -22.32 2.10 5.19
CA SER A 113 -22.92 3.38 4.79
C SER A 113 -22.36 4.62 5.51
N GLY A 114 -21.70 4.44 6.65
CA GLY A 114 -20.98 5.50 7.38
C GLY A 114 -19.46 5.44 7.22
N ALA A 115 -18.94 4.60 6.32
CA ALA A 115 -17.50 4.47 6.12
C ALA A 115 -16.92 5.76 5.52
N ARG A 116 -15.82 6.23 6.11
CA ARG A 116 -15.00 7.30 5.54
C ARG A 116 -14.09 6.70 4.48
N ILE A 117 -14.12 7.25 3.28
CA ILE A 117 -13.29 6.84 2.16
C ILE A 117 -12.34 7.96 1.81
N GLU A 118 -11.04 7.67 1.79
CA GLU A 118 -9.99 8.65 1.49
C GLU A 118 -9.10 8.12 0.39
N ASN A 119 -8.72 8.97 -0.57
CA ASN A 119 -7.68 8.62 -1.51
C ASN A 119 -6.33 8.51 -0.78
N LEU A 120 -5.52 7.52 -1.15
CA LEU A 120 -4.14 7.36 -0.71
C LEU A 120 -3.22 7.71 -1.89
N PRO A 121 -2.97 9.02 -2.14
CA PRO A 121 -2.20 9.44 -3.28
C PRO A 121 -0.72 9.05 -3.11
N PRO A 122 0.07 9.06 -4.21
CA PRO A 122 1.52 8.96 -4.13
C PRO A 122 2.12 10.01 -3.19
N LEU A 123 3.27 9.70 -2.60
CA LEU A 123 3.95 10.61 -1.68
C LEU A 123 4.16 12.00 -2.32
N GLY A 124 3.70 13.05 -1.64
CA GLY A 124 3.81 14.43 -2.09
C GLY A 124 2.66 14.94 -2.98
N ALA A 125 1.73 14.08 -3.39
CA ALA A 125 0.52 14.51 -4.09
C ALA A 125 -0.62 14.85 -3.11
N SER A 126 -1.39 15.89 -3.45
CA SER A 126 -2.62 16.21 -2.71
C SER A 126 -3.74 15.26 -3.13
N PRO A 127 -4.58 14.79 -2.20
CA PRO A 127 -5.68 13.90 -2.53
C PRO A 127 -6.72 14.65 -3.40
N PRO A 128 -7.28 13.99 -4.42
CA PRO A 128 -8.38 14.53 -5.22
C PRO A 128 -9.65 14.73 -4.39
N SER A 129 -10.56 15.57 -4.89
CA SER A 129 -11.87 15.80 -4.26
C SER A 129 -12.75 14.54 -4.26
N ASP A 130 -12.75 13.77 -5.36
CA ASP A 130 -13.33 12.44 -5.39
C ASP A 130 -12.27 11.40 -4.97
N PRO A 131 -12.48 10.67 -3.86
CA PRO A 131 -11.54 9.65 -3.39
C PRO A 131 -11.22 8.57 -4.43
N PHE A 132 -12.12 8.33 -5.38
CA PHE A 132 -11.98 7.31 -6.41
C PHE A 132 -11.40 7.82 -7.73
N ARG A 133 -10.95 9.07 -7.82
CA ARG A 133 -10.29 9.57 -9.04
C ARG A 133 -9.05 8.72 -9.35
N LEU A 134 -9.12 7.95 -10.44
CA LEU A 134 -7.99 7.11 -10.87
C LEU A 134 -6.81 7.98 -11.33
N THR A 135 -5.62 7.47 -11.09
CA THR A 135 -4.36 7.97 -11.64
C THR A 135 -4.01 7.16 -12.88
N ALA A 136 -3.69 7.84 -13.98
CA ALA A 136 -3.12 7.22 -15.17
C ALA A 136 -1.60 7.16 -15.05
N LYS A 137 -1.02 5.99 -15.30
CA LYS A 137 0.42 5.79 -15.42
C LYS A 137 0.70 5.14 -16.76
N ARG A 138 1.44 5.84 -17.60
CA ARG A 138 1.96 5.30 -18.85
C ARG A 138 3.06 4.29 -18.54
N ASN A 139 2.98 3.13 -19.18
CA ASN A 139 3.98 2.08 -19.09
C ASN A 139 4.37 1.63 -20.50
N GLU A 140 5.58 1.11 -20.61
CA GLU A 140 6.12 0.51 -21.83
C GLU A 140 6.69 -0.86 -21.48
N GLU A 141 6.22 -1.88 -22.18
CA GLU A 141 6.71 -3.25 -22.04
C GLU A 141 6.93 -3.84 -23.43
N ASN A 142 8.12 -4.38 -23.69
CA ASN A 142 8.50 -4.95 -24.99
C ASN A 142 8.29 -3.99 -26.18
N GLY A 143 8.39 -2.68 -25.96
CA GLY A 143 8.17 -1.65 -26.98
C GLY A 143 6.69 -1.32 -27.25
N GLU A 144 5.75 -1.97 -26.55
CA GLU A 144 4.33 -1.61 -26.58
C GLU A 144 4.02 -0.65 -25.44
N VAL A 145 3.29 0.43 -25.76
CA VAL A 145 2.92 1.48 -24.80
C VAL A 145 1.47 1.31 -24.39
N GLY A 146 1.21 1.27 -23.09
CA GLY A 146 -0.12 1.20 -22.53
C GLY A 146 -0.28 2.11 -21.31
N THR A 147 -1.51 2.39 -20.92
CA THR A 147 -1.80 3.18 -19.72
C THR A 147 -2.46 2.30 -18.67
N THR A 148 -1.83 2.19 -17.51
CA THR A 148 -2.44 1.58 -16.32
C THR A 148 -3.20 2.65 -15.56
N TYR A 149 -4.47 2.39 -15.26
CA TYR A 149 -5.27 3.23 -14.40
C TYR A 149 -5.35 2.60 -13.03
N TYR A 150 -5.08 3.34 -11.96
CA TYR A 150 -5.15 2.78 -10.62
C TYR A 150 -5.66 3.78 -9.60
N VAL A 151 -6.19 3.26 -8.49
CA VAL A 151 -6.56 4.05 -7.32
C VAL A 151 -6.29 3.25 -6.06
N ASN A 152 -5.83 3.96 -5.03
CA ASN A 152 -5.68 3.45 -3.68
C ASN A 152 -6.65 4.22 -2.79
N VAL A 153 -7.52 3.53 -2.06
CA VAL A 153 -8.39 4.18 -1.08
C VAL A 153 -8.24 3.53 0.28
N ARG A 154 -8.30 4.36 1.32
CA ARG A 154 -8.48 3.95 2.71
C ARG A 154 -9.97 3.97 3.02
N VAL A 155 -10.47 2.90 3.64
CA VAL A 155 -11.84 2.80 4.15
C VAL A 155 -11.77 2.68 5.66
N SER A 156 -12.35 3.64 6.38
CA SER A 156 -12.39 3.65 7.85
C SER A 156 -13.83 3.66 8.35
N ASP A 157 -14.20 2.69 9.18
CA ASP A 157 -15.52 2.56 9.78
C ASP A 157 -15.40 2.19 11.28
N GLY A 158 -16.53 1.89 11.95
CA GLY A 158 -16.53 1.50 13.37
C GLY A 158 -15.78 0.19 13.67
N ARG A 159 -15.38 -0.58 12.65
CA ARG A 159 -14.59 -1.82 12.78
C ARG A 159 -13.09 -1.58 12.59
N GLY A 160 -12.67 -0.35 12.30
CA GLY A 160 -11.29 0.03 12.05
C GLY A 160 -11.04 0.46 10.60
N ALA A 161 -9.77 0.48 10.21
CA ALA A 161 -9.34 0.95 8.90
C ALA A 161 -8.81 -0.19 8.02
N GLY A 162 -9.19 -0.17 6.74
CA GLY A 162 -8.69 -1.06 5.70
C GLY A 162 -8.36 -0.26 4.44
N SER A 163 -7.81 -0.94 3.44
CA SER A 163 -7.50 -0.30 2.16
C SER A 163 -8.00 -1.15 1.00
N ILE A 164 -8.26 -0.47 -0.11
CA ILE A 164 -8.66 -1.07 -1.38
C ILE A 164 -7.75 -0.48 -2.46
N HIS A 165 -7.07 -1.36 -3.19
CA HIS A 165 -6.31 -1.03 -4.39
C HIS A 165 -7.07 -1.55 -5.59
N ILE A 166 -7.23 -0.72 -6.62
CA ILE A 166 -7.84 -1.11 -7.89
C ILE A 166 -6.88 -0.71 -8.98
N SER A 167 -6.62 -1.64 -9.90
CA SER A 167 -5.85 -1.36 -11.12
C SER A 167 -6.51 -1.96 -12.34
N VAL A 168 -6.50 -1.19 -13.43
CA VAL A 168 -6.90 -1.58 -14.77
C VAL A 168 -5.66 -1.48 -15.64
N VAL A 169 -5.14 -2.64 -16.01
CA VAL A 169 -3.85 -2.83 -16.64
C VAL A 169 -4.06 -3.16 -18.12
N PRO A 170 -3.34 -2.52 -19.06
CA PRO A 170 -3.48 -2.79 -20.48
C PRO A 170 -3.03 -4.21 -20.85
N PRO A 171 -3.45 -4.75 -22.00
CA PRO A 171 -3.18 -6.15 -22.39
C PRO A 171 -1.71 -6.42 -22.78
N ILE A 172 -0.86 -5.40 -22.77
CA ILE A 172 0.59 -5.50 -23.01
C ILE A 172 1.28 -6.34 -21.92
N TYR A 173 0.66 -6.45 -20.74
CA TYR A 173 1.15 -7.25 -19.63
C TYR A 173 0.65 -8.68 -19.71
N HIS A 174 1.58 -9.63 -19.79
CA HIS A 174 1.27 -11.06 -19.64
C HIS A 174 1.19 -11.46 -18.15
N LEU A 175 0.32 -10.81 -17.36
CA LEU A 175 0.11 -11.27 -15.99
C LEU A 175 -0.62 -12.60 -16.02
N MET A 176 -0.05 -13.59 -15.35
CA MET A 176 -0.67 -14.90 -15.24
C MET A 176 -1.93 -14.80 -14.37
N THR A 177 -2.99 -15.47 -14.80
CA THR A 177 -4.19 -15.74 -14.00
C THR A 177 -4.18 -17.17 -13.44
N SER A 178 -3.06 -17.88 -13.51
CA SER A 178 -2.89 -19.18 -12.87
C SER A 178 -2.48 -19.03 -11.40
N CYS A 179 -2.69 -20.09 -10.63
CA CYS A 179 -2.18 -20.20 -9.26
C CYS A 179 -0.70 -20.59 -9.20
N ASP A 180 -0.12 -21.04 -10.31
CA ASP A 180 1.33 -21.34 -10.42
C ASP A 180 2.19 -20.09 -10.62
N ASP A 181 1.57 -18.91 -10.61
CA ASP A 181 2.24 -17.62 -10.70
C ASP A 181 3.15 -17.40 -9.48
N LEU A 182 4.45 -17.17 -9.74
CA LEU A 182 5.47 -16.95 -8.71
C LEU A 182 5.21 -15.70 -7.85
N THR A 183 4.32 -14.81 -8.29
CA THR A 183 3.89 -13.64 -7.50
C THR A 183 2.87 -13.99 -6.42
N VAL A 184 2.25 -15.18 -6.46
CA VAL A 184 1.33 -15.65 -5.42
C VAL A 184 2.16 -16.16 -4.23
N PRO A 185 2.02 -15.56 -3.03
CA PRO A 185 2.72 -16.04 -1.85
C PRO A 185 2.37 -17.52 -1.60
N LYS A 186 3.36 -18.33 -1.23
CA LYS A 186 3.13 -19.76 -0.91
C LYS A 186 2.18 -19.97 0.26
N THR A 187 2.01 -18.95 1.10
CA THR A 187 1.07 -18.91 2.23
C THR A 187 -0.35 -18.56 1.81
N ALA A 188 -0.53 -18.03 0.60
CA ALA A 188 -1.84 -17.64 0.10
C ALA A 188 -2.62 -18.86 -0.39
N SER A 189 -3.90 -18.88 -0.05
CA SER A 189 -4.85 -19.70 -0.80
C SER A 189 -5.08 -19.09 -2.18
N CYS A 190 -5.21 -19.92 -3.21
CA CYS A 190 -5.47 -19.48 -4.57
C CYS A 190 -6.54 -20.36 -5.23
N SER A 191 -7.46 -19.73 -5.96
CA SER A 191 -8.44 -20.42 -6.79
C SER A 191 -8.57 -19.73 -8.14
N THR A 192 -8.97 -20.50 -9.15
CA THR A 192 -9.23 -19.97 -10.50
C THR A 192 -10.62 -20.40 -10.97
N HIS A 193 -11.30 -19.49 -11.66
CA HIS A 193 -12.65 -19.69 -12.19
C HIS A 193 -12.73 -19.15 -13.62
N ARG A 194 -13.74 -19.61 -14.36
CA ARG A 194 -14.10 -19.03 -15.67
C ARG A 194 -15.35 -18.18 -15.50
N LEU A 195 -15.24 -16.88 -15.75
CA LEU A 195 -16.39 -15.98 -15.84
C LEU A 195 -16.68 -15.61 -17.30
N PRO A 196 -17.87 -15.08 -17.63
CA PRO A 196 -18.18 -14.60 -18.98
C PRO A 196 -17.16 -13.57 -19.52
N GLY A 197 -16.56 -12.77 -18.63
CA GLY A 197 -15.54 -11.77 -18.98
C GLY A 197 -14.13 -12.34 -19.22
N GLY A 198 -13.86 -13.59 -18.82
CA GLY A 198 -12.54 -14.22 -18.93
C GLY A 198 -12.14 -15.03 -17.68
N PRO A 199 -10.90 -15.55 -17.62
CA PRO A 199 -10.42 -16.27 -16.46
C PRO A 199 -10.25 -15.32 -15.26
N LEU A 200 -10.84 -15.72 -14.13
CA LEU A 200 -10.74 -15.09 -12.83
C LEU A 200 -9.74 -15.87 -11.97
N ARG A 201 -8.87 -15.16 -11.27
CA ARG A 201 -8.05 -15.69 -10.17
C ARG A 201 -8.38 -14.95 -8.89
N GLU A 202 -8.54 -15.70 -7.82
CA GLU A 202 -8.73 -15.17 -6.47
C GLU A 202 -7.63 -15.68 -5.56
N THR A 203 -7.04 -14.79 -4.78
CA THR A 203 -6.05 -15.14 -3.77
C THR A 203 -6.43 -14.55 -2.42
N ALA A 204 -6.20 -15.31 -1.35
CA ALA A 204 -6.29 -14.81 0.01
C ALA A 204 -5.03 -15.18 0.77
N ASP A 205 -4.22 -14.18 1.11
CA ASP A 205 -3.01 -14.30 1.90
C ASP A 205 -3.28 -13.87 3.34
N ARG A 206 -2.74 -14.63 4.29
CA ARG A 206 -2.79 -14.34 5.72
C ARG A 206 -1.42 -14.56 6.32
N ASN A 207 -0.84 -13.51 6.90
CA ASN A 207 0.43 -13.64 7.62
C ASN A 207 0.22 -13.94 9.11
N ALA A 208 1.32 -14.25 9.81
CA ALA A 208 1.30 -14.59 11.23
C ALA A 208 0.84 -13.41 12.11
N GLU A 209 0.98 -12.19 11.61
CA GLU A 209 0.64 -10.95 12.29
C GLU A 209 -0.83 -10.52 12.07
N GLY A 210 -1.62 -11.34 11.38
CA GLY A 210 -3.04 -11.12 11.17
C GLY A 210 -3.39 -10.14 10.04
N LEU A 211 -2.42 -9.75 9.21
CA LEU A 211 -2.69 -9.07 7.93
C LEU A 211 -3.42 -10.05 7.01
N ILE A 212 -4.51 -9.58 6.42
CA ILE A 212 -5.31 -10.32 5.45
C ILE A 212 -5.31 -9.50 4.17
N VAL A 213 -4.84 -10.10 3.08
CA VAL A 213 -4.86 -9.53 1.74
C VAL A 213 -5.73 -10.41 0.86
N LEU A 214 -6.81 -9.84 0.33
CA LEU A 214 -7.71 -10.49 -0.60
C LEU A 214 -7.54 -9.85 -1.97
N THR A 215 -7.33 -10.64 -3.02
CA THR A 215 -7.19 -10.14 -4.38
C THR A 215 -8.08 -10.92 -5.32
N ALA A 216 -8.81 -10.21 -6.17
CA ALA A 216 -9.47 -10.78 -7.35
C ALA A 216 -8.85 -10.16 -8.60
N ARG A 217 -8.54 -10.99 -9.60
CA ARG A 217 -7.94 -10.57 -10.87
C ARG A 217 -8.66 -11.26 -12.02
N ILE A 218 -9.21 -10.51 -12.96
CA ILE A 218 -9.79 -11.06 -14.20
C ILE A 218 -9.00 -10.59 -15.41
N SER A 219 -8.66 -11.52 -16.31
CA SER A 219 -8.07 -11.19 -17.61
C SER A 219 -9.16 -11.10 -18.67
N ARG A 220 -9.17 -9.99 -19.42
CA ARG A 220 -10.09 -9.72 -20.52
C ARG A 220 -9.29 -9.39 -21.79
N PRO A 221 -9.90 -9.45 -23.00
CA PRO A 221 -9.22 -9.04 -24.22
C PRO A 221 -8.71 -7.58 -24.20
N ALA A 222 -9.37 -6.71 -23.43
CA ALA A 222 -9.01 -5.30 -23.31
C ALA A 222 -7.96 -5.01 -22.22
N GLY A 223 -7.53 -6.02 -21.44
CA GLY A 223 -6.61 -5.83 -20.32
C GLY A 223 -7.00 -6.65 -19.10
N ILE A 224 -6.33 -6.36 -17.99
CA ILE A 224 -6.48 -7.06 -16.71
C ILE A 224 -7.06 -6.10 -15.70
N ILE A 225 -8.06 -6.55 -14.95
CA ILE A 225 -8.63 -5.78 -13.84
C ILE A 225 -8.25 -6.52 -12.57
N GLU A 226 -7.64 -5.81 -11.64
CA GLU A 226 -7.28 -6.31 -10.32
C GLU A 226 -7.88 -5.42 -9.24
N VAL A 227 -8.50 -6.06 -8.25
CA VAL A 227 -9.01 -5.42 -7.04
C VAL A 227 -8.42 -6.15 -5.85
N THR A 228 -7.72 -5.43 -5.00
CA THR A 228 -7.11 -5.93 -3.76
C THR A 228 -7.73 -5.21 -2.57
N ALA A 229 -8.08 -5.94 -1.51
CA ALA A 229 -8.56 -5.39 -0.26
C ALA A 229 -7.73 -5.90 0.91
N GLU A 230 -7.31 -4.99 1.78
CA GLU A 230 -6.46 -5.28 2.94
C GLU A 230 -7.15 -4.85 4.24
N ASN A 231 -6.92 -5.58 5.33
CA ASN A 231 -7.40 -5.21 6.67
C ASN A 231 -6.48 -4.20 7.39
N THR A 232 -5.68 -3.45 6.65
CA THR A 232 -4.88 -2.33 7.12
C THR A 232 -5.17 -1.08 6.28
N GLY A 233 -5.21 0.09 6.91
CA GLY A 233 -5.53 1.37 6.27
C GLY A 233 -4.42 1.95 5.39
N VAL A 234 -3.34 1.20 5.14
CA VAL A 234 -2.18 1.66 4.37
C VAL A 234 -1.81 0.61 3.32
N VAL A 235 -1.95 0.93 2.03
CA VAL A 235 -1.69 -0.01 0.92
C VAL A 235 -0.24 -0.48 0.90
N ALA A 236 -0.01 -1.79 0.92
CA ALA A 236 1.34 -2.36 0.86
C ALA A 236 2.11 -1.86 -0.38
N THR A 237 3.24 -1.19 -0.18
CA THR A 237 4.07 -0.63 -1.26
C THR A 237 5.21 -1.56 -1.68
N GLY A 238 5.22 -2.82 -1.20
CA GLY A 238 6.30 -3.78 -1.46
C GLY A 238 7.65 -3.38 -0.84
N ASP A 239 7.65 -2.38 0.05
CA ASP A 239 8.84 -1.82 0.72
C ASP A 239 9.30 -2.65 1.92
N GLY A 240 8.63 -3.77 2.21
CA GLY A 240 8.91 -4.60 3.38
C GLY A 240 8.54 -3.94 4.71
N VAL A 241 7.85 -2.79 4.69
CA VAL A 241 7.44 -2.10 5.92
C VAL A 241 6.26 -2.85 6.53
N TYR A 242 6.46 -3.34 7.76
CA TYR A 242 5.42 -3.99 8.55
C TYR A 242 4.24 -3.03 8.80
N ARG A 243 3.03 -3.51 8.54
CA ARG A 243 1.78 -2.78 8.73
C ARG A 243 0.85 -3.60 9.58
N PRO A 244 0.60 -3.21 10.84
CA PRO A 244 -0.31 -3.95 11.69
C PRO A 244 -1.72 -3.94 11.09
N ALA A 245 -2.44 -5.05 11.27
CA ALA A 245 -3.86 -5.10 10.99
C ALA A 245 -4.60 -4.06 11.84
N GLN A 246 -5.52 -3.32 11.22
CA GLN A 246 -6.30 -2.27 11.87
C GLN A 246 -7.79 -2.63 11.97
N ARG A 247 -8.19 -3.78 11.38
CA ARG A 247 -9.53 -4.37 11.47
C ARG A 247 -9.45 -5.90 11.32
N ALA A 248 -10.47 -6.61 11.79
CA ALA A 248 -10.48 -8.08 11.79
C ALA A 248 -10.53 -8.69 10.37
N GLU A 249 -11.25 -8.05 9.46
CA GLU A 249 -11.42 -8.50 8.07
C GLU A 249 -11.28 -7.31 7.12
N PRO A 250 -10.84 -7.46 5.86
CA PRO A 250 -10.78 -6.36 4.89
C PRO A 250 -12.12 -5.64 4.67
N PRO A 251 -12.12 -4.44 4.06
CA PRO A 251 -13.34 -3.68 3.81
C PRO A 251 -14.27 -4.31 2.77
N LEU A 252 -13.74 -5.21 1.93
CA LEU A 252 -14.48 -5.99 0.95
C LEU A 252 -14.29 -7.48 1.19
N THR A 253 -15.34 -8.26 0.98
CA THR A 253 -15.32 -9.73 1.01
C THR A 253 -14.84 -10.31 -0.33
N PRO A 254 -14.42 -11.59 -0.40
CA PRO A 254 -14.04 -12.22 -1.67
C PRO A 254 -15.13 -12.11 -2.75
N VAL A 255 -16.40 -12.36 -2.38
CA VAL A 255 -17.55 -12.26 -3.30
C VAL A 255 -17.70 -10.83 -3.83
N GLN A 256 -17.55 -9.81 -2.97
CA GLN A 256 -17.60 -8.42 -3.40
C GLN A 256 -16.46 -8.05 -4.35
N LEU A 257 -15.25 -8.58 -4.13
CA LEU A 257 -14.12 -8.38 -5.06
C LEU A 257 -14.43 -8.98 -6.43
N GLN A 258 -14.95 -10.22 -6.46
CA GLN A 258 -15.37 -10.90 -7.68
C GLN A 258 -16.41 -10.09 -8.47
N GLU A 259 -17.44 -9.57 -7.78
CA GLU A 259 -18.47 -8.75 -8.42
C GLU A 259 -17.90 -7.46 -9.02
N ILE A 260 -17.00 -6.78 -8.30
CA ILE A 260 -16.37 -5.55 -8.80
C ILE A 260 -15.52 -5.85 -10.04
N VAL A 261 -14.63 -6.86 -9.99
CA VAL A 261 -13.80 -7.19 -11.18
C VAL A 261 -14.63 -7.69 -12.35
N ALA A 262 -15.80 -8.27 -12.10
CA ALA A 262 -16.71 -8.74 -13.13
C ALA A 262 -17.55 -7.62 -13.79
N ASP A 263 -17.48 -6.38 -13.28
CA ASP A 263 -18.26 -5.26 -13.82
C ASP A 263 -17.87 -4.98 -15.29
N PRO A 264 -18.82 -4.98 -16.24
CA PRO A 264 -18.55 -4.72 -17.64
C PRO A 264 -18.11 -3.27 -17.92
N GLY A 265 -18.39 -2.33 -17.02
CA GLY A 265 -17.97 -0.92 -17.12
C GLY A 265 -16.48 -0.69 -16.87
N LEU A 266 -15.78 -1.63 -16.21
CA LEU A 266 -14.34 -1.57 -15.92
C LEU A 266 -13.47 -1.99 -17.12
N VAL A 267 -13.76 -1.47 -18.30
CA VAL A 267 -12.96 -1.70 -19.50
C VAL A 267 -12.23 -0.41 -19.86
N PRO A 268 -10.89 -0.43 -20.03
CA PRO A 268 -10.15 0.74 -20.47
C PRO A 268 -10.54 1.11 -21.91
#